data_AF-A0A926RVL2-F1
#
_entry.id   AF-A0A926RVL2-F1
#
_cell.length_a   1.000
_cell.length_b   1.000
_cell.length_c   1.000
_cell.angle_alpha   90.00
_cell.angle_beta   90.00
_cell.angle_gamma   90.00
#
_symmetry.space_group_name_H-M   'P 1'
#
loop_
_entity.id
_entity.type
_entity.pdbx_description
1 polymer ?
#
loop_
_entity_poly.entity_id
_entity_poly.type
_entity_poly.pdbx_seq_one_letter_code
_entity_poly.pdbx_strand_id
1 'polypeptide(L)'
;MSTHTRTELSLLSEGFLSLLLTACFGIFCLKTFHPFPWLSFIGAPIGLAIIVACWENKKNRWTVFTIGLLFNAIIWSIVFNWPLFF
;
A
#
# COMPACT_ATOMS: atom_id res chain seq x y z
N MET A 1 26.43 10.04 8.87
CA MET A 1 25.01 10.45 8.98
C MET A 1 24.57 10.25 10.41
N SER A 2 23.93 11.25 11.02
CA SER A 2 23.38 11.10 12.38
C SER A 2 22.24 10.08 12.39
N THR A 3 22.06 9.39 13.52
CA THR A 3 21.04 8.35 13.69
C THR A 3 19.62 8.87 13.46
N HIS A 4 19.37 10.15 13.77
CA HIS A 4 18.09 10.82 13.53
C HIS A 4 17.72 10.91 12.05
N THR A 5 18.64 11.38 11.19
CA THR A 5 18.35 11.57 9.76
C THR A 5 18.08 10.24 9.06
N ARG A 6 18.70 9.15 9.52
CA ARG A 6 18.50 7.81 8.98
C ARG A 6 17.11 7.23 9.28
N THR A 7 16.57 7.52 10.46
CA THR A 7 15.23 7.06 10.85
C THR A 7 14.15 7.75 10.03
N GLU A 8 14.22 9.08 9.90
CA GLU A 8 13.24 9.85 9.12
C GLU A 8 13.24 9.46 7.63
N LEU A 9 14.42 9.23 7.05
CA LEU A 9 14.53 8.77 5.66
C LEU A 9 13.92 7.37 5.46
N SER A 10 14.06 6.48 6.44
CA SER A 10 13.43 5.15 6.38
C SER A 10 11.92 5.28 6.31
N LEU A 11 11.32 6.09 7.20
CA LEU A 11 9.87 6.29 7.23
C LEU A 11 9.35 6.93 5.94
N LEU A 12 10.07 7.91 5.40
CA LEU A 12 9.74 8.52 4.10
C LEU A 12 9.80 7.48 2.96
N SER A 13 10.85 6.66 2.94
CA SER A 13 11.01 5.63 1.91
C SER A 13 9.93 4.55 2.02
N GLU A 14 9.52 4.18 3.23
CA GLU A 14 8.43 3.24 3.49
C GLU A 14 7.09 3.79 2.97
N GLY A 15 6.78 5.05 3.26
CA GLY A 15 5.59 5.72 2.72
C GLY A 15 5.60 5.79 1.20
N PHE A 16 6.73 6.15 0.59
CA PHE A 16 6.86 6.24 -0.87
C PHE A 16 6.77 4.87 -1.55
N LEU A 17 7.39 3.85 -0.96
CA LEU A 17 7.32 2.46 -1.44
C LEU A 17 5.88 1.95 -1.41
N SER A 18 5.15 2.21 -0.32
CA SER A 18 3.74 1.85 -0.22
C SER A 18 2.90 2.52 -1.31
N LEU A 19 3.04 3.84 -1.48
CA LEU A 19 2.26 4.59 -2.47
C LEU A 19 2.53 4.11 -3.89
N LEU A 20 3.80 3.91 -4.24
CA LEU A 20 4.22 3.45 -5.57
C LEU A 20 3.73 2.02 -5.85
N LEU A 21 3.84 1.12 -4.86
CA LEU A 21 3.35 -0.26 -5.00
C LEU A 21 1.84 -0.30 -5.24
N THR A 22 1.08 0.45 -4.45
CA THR A 22 -0.39 0.46 -4.53
C THR A 22 -0.87 1.09 -5.85
N ALA A 23 -0.21 2.16 -6.31
CA ALA A 23 -0.52 2.82 -7.58
C ALA A 23 -0.20 1.92 -8.79
N CYS A 24 0.98 1.29 -8.83
CA CYS A 24 1.35 0.37 -9.90
C CYS A 24 0.39 -0.84 -9.97
N PHE A 25 0.03 -1.40 -8.82
CA PHE A 25 -0.93 -2.51 -8.75
C PHE A 25 -2.33 -2.08 -9.21
N GLY A 26 -2.76 -0.87 -8.84
CA GLY A 26 -4.04 -0.31 -9.26
C GLY A 26 -4.15 -0.10 -10.77
N ILE A 27 -3.12 0.51 -11.37
CA ILE A 27 -3.03 0.72 -12.82
C ILE A 27 -3.00 -0.64 -13.56
N PHE A 28 -2.27 -1.62 -13.03
CA PHE A 28 -2.25 -2.97 -13.58
C PHE A 28 -3.65 -3.60 -13.56
N CYS A 29 -4.37 -3.54 -12.43
CA CYS A 29 -5.73 -4.06 -12.31
C CYS A 29 -6.71 -3.37 -13.28
N LEU A 30 -6.63 -2.04 -13.41
CA LEU A 30 -7.45 -1.29 -14.37
C LEU A 30 -7.23 -1.73 -15.82
N LYS A 31 -5.97 -1.92 -16.23
CA LYS A 31 -5.64 -2.25 -17.62
C LYS A 31 -5.93 -3.70 -17.98
N THR A 32 -5.84 -4.59 -17.00
CA THR A 32 -5.90 -6.05 -17.24
C THR A 32 -7.32 -6.60 -17.10
N PHE A 33 -8.15 -6.01 -16.25
CA PHE A 33 -9.44 -6.57 -15.88
C PHE A 33 -10.57 -5.55 -16.09
N HIS A 34 -11.56 -5.94 -16.89
CA HIS A 34 -12.83 -5.24 -17.04
C HIS A 34 -13.96 -6.24 -16.75
N PRO A 35 -14.74 -6.09 -15.66
CA PRO A 35 -14.77 -4.98 -14.70
C PRO A 35 -13.62 -5.02 -13.65
N PHE A 36 -13.36 -3.87 -13.01
CA PHE A 36 -12.25 -3.71 -12.06
C PHE A 36 -12.40 -4.63 -10.82
N PRO A 37 -11.39 -5.47 -10.51
CA PRO A 37 -11.48 -6.47 -9.43
C PRO A 37 -11.14 -5.83 -8.06
N TRP A 38 -12.02 -4.95 -7.59
CA TRP A 38 -11.86 -4.18 -6.35
C TRP A 38 -11.55 -5.05 -5.12
N LEU A 39 -12.18 -6.22 -5.00
CA LEU A 39 -11.96 -7.15 -3.88
C LEU A 39 -10.53 -7.70 -3.86
N SER A 40 -10.00 -8.08 -5.04
CA SER A 40 -8.60 -8.53 -5.16
C SER A 40 -7.63 -7.38 -4.96
N PHE A 41 -8.00 -6.18 -5.40
CA PHE A 41 -7.19 -4.97 -5.21
C PHE A 41 -7.03 -4.60 -3.74
N ILE A 42 -8.07 -4.77 -2.91
CA ILE A 42 -7.99 -4.55 -1.45
C ILE A 42 -7.35 -5.76 -0.74
N GLY A 43 -7.62 -6.98 -1.21
CA GLY A 43 -7.10 -8.21 -0.61
C GLY A 43 -5.57 -8.34 -0.70
N ALA A 44 -4.96 -7.94 -1.82
CA ALA A 44 -3.50 -7.99 -1.98
C ALA A 44 -2.72 -7.09 -0.98
N PRO A 45 -3.06 -5.79 -0.79
CA PRO A 45 -2.39 -4.94 0.18
C PRO A 45 -2.68 -5.35 1.63
N ILE A 46 -3.86 -5.91 1.94
CA ILE A 46 -4.15 -6.51 3.25
C ILE A 46 -3.28 -7.75 3.49
N GLY A 47 -3.19 -8.65 2.50
CA GLY A 47 -2.34 -9.84 2.59
C GLY A 47 -0.87 -9.46 2.78
N LEU A 48 -0.39 -8.47 2.03
CA LEU A 48 0.96 -7.95 2.18
C LEU A 48 1.19 -7.33 3.55
N ALA A 49 0.23 -6.57 4.09
CA ALA A 49 0.27 -6.02 5.44
C ALA A 49 0.40 -7.12 6.50
N ILE A 50 -0.35 -8.22 6.37
CA ILE A 50 -0.27 -9.36 7.30
C ILE A 50 1.09 -10.06 7.20
N ILE A 51 1.62 -10.25 5.99
CA ILE A 51 2.95 -10.85 5.78
C ILE A 51 4.03 -9.99 6.44
N VAL A 52 3.99 -8.67 6.24
CA VAL A 52 4.95 -7.73 6.84
C VAL A 52 4.80 -7.72 8.36
N ALA A 53 3.59 -7.74 8.90
CA ALA A 53 3.34 -7.81 10.34
C ALA A 53 3.85 -9.14 10.94
N CYS A 54 3.72 -10.26 10.22
CA CYS A 54 4.23 -11.56 10.65
C CYS A 54 5.77 -11.63 10.55
N TRP A 55 6.36 -10.92 9.59
CA TRP A 55 7.82 -10.78 9.44
C TRP A 55 8.43 -9.90 10.55
N GLU A 56 7.64 -9.05 11.20
CA GLU A 56 8.08 -8.03 12.16
C GLU A 56 8.66 -8.65 13.47
N ASN A 57 9.90 -9.14 13.40
CA ASN A 57 10.64 -9.60 14.57
C ASN A 57 11.22 -8.40 15.34
N LYS A 58 10.39 -7.81 16.22
CA LYS A 58 10.70 -6.91 17.36
C LYS A 58 11.56 -5.64 17.16
N LYS A 59 12.29 -5.41 16.07
CA LYS A 59 13.33 -4.34 16.02
C LYS A 59 13.18 -3.29 14.92
N ASN A 60 12.44 -3.55 13.84
CA ASN A 60 12.24 -2.60 12.74
C ASN A 60 10.75 -2.32 12.58
N ARG A 61 10.32 -1.09 12.87
CA ARG A 61 8.91 -0.67 12.82
C ARG A 61 8.50 -0.38 11.38
N TRP A 62 8.05 -1.39 10.64
CA TRP A 62 7.48 -1.23 9.29
C TRP A 62 6.00 -0.77 9.33
N THR A 63 5.64 -0.10 10.42
CA THR A 63 4.27 0.31 10.71
C THR A 63 3.81 1.39 9.74
N VAL A 64 4.70 2.29 9.31
CA VAL A 64 4.38 3.35 8.34
C VAL A 64 4.12 2.76 6.95
N PHE A 65 4.90 1.77 6.53
CA PHE A 65 4.64 1.04 5.29
C PHE A 65 3.26 0.37 5.32
N THR A 66 2.94 -0.32 6.41
CA THR A 66 1.68 -1.08 6.56
C THR A 66 0.45 -0.17 6.57
N ILE A 67 0.50 0.93 7.34
CA ILE A 67 -0.58 1.91 7.40
C ILE A 67 -0.74 2.62 6.05
N GLY A 68 0.38 2.99 5.42
CA GLY A 68 0.39 3.59 4.09
C GLY A 68 -0.29 2.70 3.06
N LEU A 69 -0.06 1.38 3.13
CA LEU A 69 -0.59 0.39 2.19
C LEU A 69 -2.10 0.28 2.29
N LEU A 70 -2.61 0.17 3.53
CA LEU A 70 -4.05 0.09 3.78
C LEU A 70 -4.75 1.40 3.37
N PHE A 71 -4.17 2.55 3.72
CA PHE A 71 -4.76 3.84 3.41
C PHE A 71 -4.80 4.11 1.90
N ASN A 72 -3.69 3.84 1.19
CA ASN A 72 -3.66 3.95 -0.27
C ASN A 72 -4.62 2.97 -0.93
N ALA A 73 -4.74 1.73 -0.43
CA ALA A 73 -5.65 0.75 -0.99
C ALA A 73 -7.12 1.22 -0.93
N ILE A 74 -7.52 1.83 0.18
CA ILE A 74 -8.87 2.39 0.35
C ILE A 74 -9.10 3.55 -0.62
N ILE A 75 -8.17 4.52 -0.67
CA ILE A 75 -8.28 5.68 -1.55
C ILE A 75 -8.40 5.25 -3.02
N TRP A 76 -7.47 4.42 -3.49
CA TRP A 76 -7.47 3.96 -4.87
C TRP A 76 -8.69 3.10 -5.19
N SER A 77 -9.18 2.29 -4.24
CA SER A 77 -10.41 1.53 -4.45
C SER A 77 -11.63 2.44 -4.60
N ILE A 78 -11.69 3.56 -3.88
CA ILE A 78 -12.78 4.54 -4.05
C ILE A 78 -12.66 5.24 -5.40
N VAL A 79 -11.45 5.68 -5.77
CA VAL A 79 -11.19 6.39 -7.04
C VAL A 79 -11.53 5.52 -8.25
N PHE A 80 -11.14 4.24 -8.26
CA PHE A 80 -11.38 3.36 -9.39
C PHE A 80 -12.81 2.81 -9.48
N ASN A 81 -13.55 2.81 -8.37
CA ASN A 81 -14.96 2.42 -8.34
C ASN A 81 -15.91 3.62 -8.50
N TRP A 82 -15.38 4.85 -8.54
CA TRP A 82 -16.13 6.08 -8.80
C TRP A 82 -17.02 6.05 -10.06
N PRO A 83 -16.59 5.51 -11.23
CA PRO A 83 -17.46 5.40 -12.40
C PRO A 83 -18.60 4.38 -12.25
N LEU A 84 -18.66 3.65 -11.14
CA LEU A 84 -19.76 2.74 -10.80
C LEU A 84 -20.80 3.41 -9.87
N PHE A 85 -20.46 4.55 -9.26
CA PHE A 85 -21.36 5.33 -8.39
C PHE A 85 -22.16 6.42 -9.15
N PHE A 86 -21.78 6.75 -10.38
CA PHE A 86 -22.44 7.73 -11.27
C PHE A 86 -22.76 7.09 -12.62
#